data_AF-A0A392PYE0-F1
#
_entry.id   AF-A0A392PYE0-F1
#
_cell.length_a   1.000
_cell.length_b   1.000
_cell.length_c   1.000
_cell.angle_alpha   90.00
_cell.angle_beta   90.00
_cell.angle_gamma   90.00
#
_symmetry.space_group_name_H-M   'P 1'
#
loop_
_entity.id
_entity.type
_entity.pdbx_description
1 polymer ?
#
loop_
_entity_poly.entity_id
_entity_poly.type
_entity_poly.pdbx_seq_one_letter_code
_entity_poly.pdbx_strand_id
1 'polypeptide(L)' 'MAMADNRQRNMPLPDDRVPPRGQALAYPEAVLLVNPIEPE' A
#
# COMPACT_ATOMS: atom_id res chain seq x y z
N MET A 1 10.12 -4.20 -15.74
CA MET A 1 8.64 -4.09 -15.76
C MET A 1 8.30 -2.72 -16.30
N ALA A 2 7.86 -2.62 -17.56
CA ALA A 2 7.29 -1.39 -18.09
C ALA A 2 5.77 -1.47 -17.85
N MET A 3 5.31 -0.99 -16.70
CA MET A 3 3.89 -0.72 -16.52
C MET A 3 3.62 0.56 -17.31
N ALA A 4 2.71 0.51 -18.29
CA ALA A 4 2.31 1.69 -19.05
C ALA A 4 2.07 2.88 -18.10
N ASP A 5 2.64 4.05 -18.43
CA ASP A 5 2.59 5.28 -17.62
C ASP A 5 1.15 5.75 -17.29
N ASN A 6 0.16 5.12 -17.92
CA ASN A 6 -1.25 5.41 -17.78
C ASN A 6 -1.96 4.57 -16.70
N ARG A 7 -1.26 3.67 -16.00
CA ARG A 7 -1.77 2.98 -14.80
C ARG A 7 -1.20 3.63 -13.55
N GLN A 8 -1.76 4.79 -13.21
CA GLN A 8 -1.65 5.28 -11.83
C GLN A 8 -2.41 4.30 -10.95
N ARG A 9 -1.72 3.63 -10.03
CA ARG A 9 -2.39 2.93 -8.92
C ARG A 9 -2.68 3.97 -7.86
N ASN A 10 -3.90 4.04 -7.34
CA ASN A 10 -4.15 4.97 -6.26
C ASN A 10 -3.40 4.45 -5.04
N MET A 11 -2.60 5.32 -4.45
CA MET A 11 -1.85 4.91 -3.27
C MET A 11 -2.81 4.80 -2.09
N PRO A 12 -2.68 3.75 -1.27
CA PRO A 12 -3.45 3.59 -0.05
C PRO A 12 -3.14 4.74 0.92
N LEU A 13 -4.15 5.12 1.71
CA LEU A 13 -4.08 6.23 2.64
C LEU A 13 -2.97 6.03 3.68
N PRO A 14 -2.41 7.11 4.26
CA PRO A 14 -1.42 7.00 5.32
C PRO A 14 -1.91 6.16 6.52
N ASP A 15 -3.20 6.28 6.85
CA ASP A 15 -3.83 5.57 7.97
C ASP A 15 -3.87 4.04 7.76
N ASP A 16 -3.91 3.57 6.51
CA ASP A 16 -3.88 2.13 6.21
C ASP A 16 -2.50 1.52 6.50
N ARG A 17 -1.45 2.35 6.53
CA ARG A 17 -0.07 1.90 6.78
C ARG A 17 0.22 1.69 8.27
N VAL A 18 -0.70 2.06 9.15
CA VAL A 18 -0.56 1.97 10.60
C VAL A 18 -1.19 0.66 11.11
N PRO A 19 -0.64 0.02 12.17
CA PRO A 19 -1.30 -1.12 12.80
C PRO A 19 -2.73 -0.78 13.27
N PRO A 20 -3.70 -1.70 13.16
CA PRO A 20 -3.57 -3.11 12.78
C PRO A 20 -3.66 -3.38 11.26
N ARG A 21 -3.87 -2.35 10.43
CA ARG A 21 -4.12 -2.52 8.98
C ARG A 21 -2.82 -2.69 8.19
N GLY A 22 -1.77 -1.99 8.60
CA GLY A 22 -0.44 -2.05 8.01
C GLY A 22 0.54 -2.82 8.90
N GLN A 23 1.31 -3.71 8.27
CA GLN A 23 2.43 -4.41 8.89
C GLN A 23 3.74 -4.04 8.19
N ALA A 24 4.73 -3.57 8.97
CA ALA A 24 6.07 -3.31 8.45
C ALA A 24 6.69 -4.62 7.93
N LEU A 25 7.21 -4.56 6.70
CA LEU A 25 7.92 -5.67 6.08
C LEU A 25 9.42 -5.60 6.39
N ALA A 26 10.17 -6.61 5.95
CA ALA A 26 11.63 -6.66 6.11
C ALA A 26 12.34 -5.44 5.52
N TYR A 27 11.75 -4.82 4.50
CA TYR A 27 12.24 -3.56 3.93
C TYR A 27 11.56 -2.38 4.61
N PRO A 28 12.32 -1.39 5.13
CA PRO A 28 11.78 -0.31 5.97
C PRO A 28 10.78 0.60 5.25
N GLU A 29 10.83 0.64 3.92
CA GLU A 29 9.92 1.44 3.09
C GLU A 29 8.64 0.68 2.70
N ALA A 30 8.56 -0.61 3.01
CA ALA A 30 7.47 -1.47 2.57
C ALA A 30 6.53 -1.85 3.72
N VAL A 31 5.23 -1.76 3.46
CA VAL A 31 4.16 -2.13 4.39
C VAL A 31 3.20 -3.05 3.67
N LEU A 32 2.85 -4.18 4.30
CA LEU A 32 1.78 -5.06 3.83
C LEU A 32 0.45 -4.54 4.35
N LEU A 33 -0.51 -4.34 3.44
CA LEU A 33 -1.87 -3.93 3.77
C LEU A 33 -2.78 -5.16 3.80
N VAL A 34 -3.40 -5.41 4.96
CA VAL A 34 -4.26 -6.58 5.14
C VAL A 34 -5.73 -6.24 4.95
N ASN A 35 -6.15 -5.03 5.35
CA ASN A 35 -7.52 -4.54 5.25
C ASN A 35 -7.52 -3.02 5.01
N PRO A 36 -7.19 -2.55 3.80
CA PRO A 36 -7.25 -1.12 3.47
C PRO A 36 -8.69 -0.61 3.50
N ILE A 37 -8.87 0.67 3.83
CA ILE A 37 -10.19 1.34 3.82
C ILE A 37 -10.73 1.45 2.40
N GLU A 38 -9.85 1.72 1.43
CA GLU A 38 -10.19 1.77 0.01
C GLU A 38 -9.78 0.46 -0.67
N PRO A 39 -10.75 -0.39 -1.08
CA PRO A 39 -10.48 -1.62 -1.82
C PRO A 39 -10.24 -1.28 -3.29
N GLU A 40 -8.98 -1.07 -3.69
CA GLU A 40 -8.58 -1.04 -5.11
C GLU A 40 -8.67 -2.42 -5.79
#